data_AF-A0A8X6KDC2-F1
#
_entry.id   AF-A0A8X6KDC2-F1
#
_cell.length_a   1.000
_cell.length_b   1.000
_cell.length_c   1.000
_cell.angle_alpha   90.00
_cell.angle_beta   90.00
_cell.angle_gamma   90.00
#
_symmetry.space_group_name_H-M   'P 1'
#
loop_
_entity.id
_entity.type
_entity.pdbx_description
1 polymer ?
#
loop_
_entity_poly.entity_id
_entity_poly.type
_entity_poly.pdbx_seq_one_letter_code
_entity_poly.pdbx_strand_id
1 'polypeptide(L)'
;MFRGARKEELILIADELGEIINPEMKVLDLKNLILNSDKYKTDKVFIDDYLDSIIADRKSKEEQERLTEQSKLEFEKIKLEQIKLEIELGKINLERAKVDSQRDSNDLQRINPETNQTSIENFIQNNSNDEFGKITLSSAFGENVEAKLIKTSITLDNNSF
;
A
#
# COMPACT_ATOMS: atom_id res chain seq x y z
N MET A 1 47.15 -17.77 24.42
CA MET A 1 46.21 -18.09 25.50
C MET A 1 45.10 -17.06 25.56
N PHE A 2 45.06 -16.09 26.49
CA PHE A 2 43.86 -15.26 26.73
C PHE A 2 43.55 -14.12 25.73
N ARG A 3 43.82 -14.28 24.42
CA ARG A 3 43.49 -13.21 23.45
C ARG A 3 41.99 -13.17 23.21
N GLY A 4 41.39 -11.98 23.36
CA GLY A 4 39.95 -11.80 23.14
C GLY A 4 39.06 -12.29 24.29
N ALA A 5 39.65 -12.81 25.37
CA ALA A 5 38.95 -13.17 26.59
C ALA A 5 38.52 -11.93 27.38
N ARG A 6 37.25 -11.89 27.80
CA ARG A 6 36.67 -10.86 28.67
C ARG A 6 36.86 -11.22 30.14
N LYS A 7 36.63 -10.26 31.04
CA LYS A 7 36.83 -10.48 32.50
C LYS A 7 35.95 -11.62 33.01
N GLU A 8 34.71 -11.69 32.53
CA GLU A 8 33.73 -12.70 32.95
C GLU A 8 34.15 -14.11 32.53
N GLU A 9 34.75 -14.25 31.35
CA GLU A 9 35.25 -15.53 30.82
C GLU A 9 36.48 -16.00 31.61
N LEU A 10 37.36 -15.08 32.00
CA LEU A 10 38.49 -15.40 32.87
C LEU A 10 38.04 -15.80 34.27
N ILE A 11 36.99 -15.17 34.80
CA ILE A 11 36.38 -15.56 36.07
C ILE A 11 35.83 -16.99 35.96
N LEU A 12 35.12 -17.31 34.88
CA LEU A 12 34.60 -18.66 34.65
C LEU A 12 35.70 -19.72 34.61
N ILE A 13 36.82 -19.45 33.91
CA ILE A 13 37.96 -20.37 33.87
C ILE A 13 38.62 -20.52 35.26
N ALA A 14 38.81 -19.43 36.00
CA ALA A 14 39.38 -19.50 37.34
C ALA A 14 38.48 -20.32 38.29
N ASP A 15 37.16 -20.22 38.15
CA ASP A 15 36.18 -20.94 38.96
C ASP A 15 36.18 -22.43 38.62
N GLU A 16 36.26 -22.78 37.33
CA GLU A 16 36.42 -24.15 36.84
C GLU A 16 37.71 -24.80 37.37
N LEU A 17 38.79 -24.01 37.48
CA LEU A 17 40.04 -24.44 38.08
C LEU A 17 39.95 -24.55 39.63
N GLY A 18 38.86 -24.09 40.24
CA GLY A 18 38.66 -24.09 41.69
C GLY A 18 39.54 -23.08 42.42
N GLU A 19 39.97 -22.03 41.72
CA GLU A 19 40.71 -20.93 42.31
C GLU A 19 39.77 -19.99 43.08
N ILE A 20 40.27 -19.34 44.13
CA ILE A 20 39.47 -18.40 44.92
C ILE A 20 39.41 -17.06 44.18
N ILE A 21 38.20 -16.66 43.78
CA ILE A 21 37.98 -15.44 43.01
C ILE A 21 37.41 -14.33 43.90
N ASN A 22 38.05 -13.16 43.87
CA ASN A 22 37.44 -11.91 44.30
C ASN A 22 36.89 -11.14 43.07
N PRO A 23 35.60 -10.72 43.07
CA PRO A 23 34.99 -9.95 41.98
C PRO A 23 35.75 -8.68 41.58
N GLU A 24 36.49 -8.07 42.52
CA GLU A 24 37.27 -6.85 42.30
C GLU A 24 38.65 -7.11 41.66
N MET A 25 39.04 -8.37 41.46
CA MET A 25 40.33 -8.69 40.82
C MET A 25 40.40 -8.10 39.42
N LYS A 26 41.59 -7.60 39.07
CA LYS A 26 41.84 -7.07 37.73
C LYS A 26 42.06 -8.23 36.76
N VAL A 27 41.84 -7.96 35.47
CA VAL A 27 42.08 -8.92 34.38
C VAL A 27 43.49 -9.48 34.42
N LEU A 28 44.49 -8.68 34.76
CA LEU A 28 45.88 -9.14 34.86
C LEU A 28 46.06 -10.14 36.02
N ASP A 29 45.45 -9.86 37.18
CA ASP A 29 45.53 -10.71 38.36
C ASP A 29 44.84 -12.07 38.10
N LEU A 30 43.67 -12.05 37.45
CA LEU A 30 42.96 -13.25 37.01
C LEU A 30 43.80 -14.11 36.06
N LYS A 31 44.46 -13.49 35.07
CA LYS A 31 45.35 -14.20 34.15
C LYS A 31 46.51 -14.86 34.90
N ASN A 32 47.13 -14.12 35.83
CA ASN A 32 48.23 -14.65 36.63
C ASN A 32 47.78 -15.80 37.54
N LEU A 33 46.60 -15.68 38.15
CA LEU A 33 46.00 -16.73 38.98
C LEU A 33 45.82 -18.03 38.18
N ILE A 34 45.18 -17.94 37.01
CA ILE A 34 44.96 -19.09 36.11
C ILE A 34 46.29 -19.71 35.68
N LEU A 35 47.25 -18.91 35.20
CA LEU A 35 48.54 -19.41 34.72
C LEU A 35 49.35 -20.11 35.81
N ASN A 36 49.18 -19.70 37.07
CA ASN A 36 49.88 -20.27 38.21
C ASN A 36 49.16 -21.48 38.81
N SER A 37 47.90 -21.72 38.48
CA SER A 37 47.11 -22.87 38.93
C SER A 37 47.78 -24.19 38.54
N ASP A 38 47.83 -25.13 39.48
CA ASP A 38 48.39 -26.47 39.23
C ASP A 38 47.55 -27.21 38.18
N LYS A 39 46.22 -27.08 38.24
CA LYS A 39 45.31 -27.68 37.25
C LYS A 39 45.56 -27.15 35.84
N TYR A 40 45.80 -25.84 35.72
CA TYR A 40 46.12 -25.24 34.43
C TYR A 40 47.44 -25.78 33.86
N LYS A 41 48.47 -25.93 34.70
CA LYS A 41 49.76 -26.48 34.27
C LYS A 41 49.66 -27.96 33.89
N THR A 42 48.82 -28.72 34.58
CA THR A 42 48.58 -30.14 34.30
C THR A 42 47.82 -30.35 33.00
N ASP A 43 46.75 -29.58 32.76
CA ASP A 43 45.86 -29.79 31.60
C ASP A 43 45.68 -28.51 30.76
N LYS A 44 46.83 -27.93 30.38
CA LYS A 44 46.88 -26.67 29.66
C LYS A 44 46.07 -26.68 28.36
N VAL A 45 46.16 -27.78 27.60
CA VAL A 45 45.54 -27.86 26.27
C VAL A 45 44.02 -27.83 26.41
N PHE A 46 43.47 -28.61 27.33
CA PHE A 46 42.02 -28.63 27.59
C PHE A 46 41.50 -27.25 28.01
N ILE A 47 42.20 -26.55 28.90
CA ILE A 47 41.76 -25.25 29.38
C ILE A 47 41.87 -24.17 28.29
N ASP A 48 42.91 -24.23 27.46
CA ASP A 48 43.04 -23.35 26.30
C ASP A 48 41.87 -23.59 25.30
N ASP A 49 41.57 -24.85 24.96
CA ASP A 49 40.48 -25.22 24.05
C ASP A 49 39.09 -24.86 24.63
N TYR A 50 38.91 -25.05 25.94
CA TYR A 50 37.67 -24.69 26.63
C TYR A 50 37.43 -23.17 26.60
N LEU A 51 38.46 -22.37 26.86
CA LEU A 51 38.38 -20.91 26.74
C LEU A 51 38.07 -20.48 25.30
N ASP A 52 38.73 -21.09 24.33
CA ASP A 52 38.49 -20.79 22.91
C ASP A 52 37.04 -21.12 22.51
N SER A 53 36.48 -22.21 23.03
CA SER A 53 35.06 -22.57 22.85
C SER A 53 34.13 -21.49 23.43
N ILE A 54 34.37 -21.04 24.67
CA ILE A 54 33.56 -20.00 25.32
C ILE A 54 33.57 -18.70 24.49
N ILE A 55 34.76 -18.29 24.01
CA ILE A 55 34.92 -17.09 23.19
C ILE A 55 34.21 -17.26 21.83
N ALA A 56 34.31 -18.43 21.22
CA ALA A 56 33.68 -18.73 19.94
C ALA A 56 32.14 -18.71 20.05
N ASP A 57 31.58 -19.36 21.08
CA ASP A 57 30.14 -19.40 21.33
C ASP A 57 29.57 -18.00 21.55
N ARG A 58 30.27 -17.19 22.35
CA ARG A 58 29.91 -15.79 22.53
C ARG A 58 29.88 -15.03 21.22
N LYS A 59 30.96 -15.08 20.43
CA LYS A 59 31.05 -14.34 19.17
C LYS A 59 29.98 -14.79 18.19
N SER A 60 29.69 -16.09 18.14
CA SER A 60 28.62 -16.64 17.31
C SER A 60 27.27 -16.09 17.73
N LYS A 61 26.98 -16.03 19.03
CA LYS A 61 25.74 -15.45 19.56
C LYS A 61 25.63 -13.95 19.27
N GLU A 62 26.68 -13.18 19.51
CA GLU A 62 26.72 -11.74 19.21
C GLU A 62 26.48 -11.47 17.71
N GLU A 63 27.07 -12.27 16.82
CA GLU A 63 26.85 -12.16 15.38
C GLU A 63 25.42 -12.54 14.99
N GLN A 64 24.87 -13.60 15.57
CA GLN A 64 23.49 -14.02 15.30
C GLN A 64 22.47 -12.96 15.75
N GLU A 65 22.71 -12.33 16.90
CA GLU A 65 21.89 -11.22 17.41
C GLU A 65 21.97 -10.02 16.45
N ARG A 66 23.18 -9.66 15.99
CA ARG A 66 23.40 -8.58 15.02
C ARG A 66 22.67 -8.83 13.69
N LEU A 67 22.77 -10.04 13.14
CA LEU A 67 22.07 -10.41 11.91
C LEU A 67 20.56 -10.36 12.09
N THR A 68 20.05 -10.85 13.21
CA THR A 68 18.62 -10.82 13.53
C THR A 68 18.10 -9.38 13.63
N GLU A 69 18.85 -8.50 14.28
CA GLU A 69 18.50 -7.08 14.38
C GLU A 69 18.54 -6.38 13.02
N GLN A 70 19.57 -6.67 12.21
CA GLN A 70 19.69 -6.15 10.85
C GLN A 70 18.50 -6.57 9.98
N SER A 71 18.11 -7.85 10.01
CA SER A 71 16.96 -8.34 9.26
C SER A 71 15.64 -7.70 9.72
N LYS A 72 15.46 -7.44 11.02
CA LYS A 72 14.28 -6.73 11.53
C LYS A 72 14.20 -5.30 10.98
N LEU A 73 15.32 -4.57 11.01
CA LEU A 73 15.39 -3.20 10.48
C LEU A 73 15.14 -3.16 8.97
N GLU A 74 15.68 -4.12 8.21
CA GLU A 74 15.46 -4.22 6.77
C GLU A 74 13.98 -4.51 6.45
N PHE A 75 13.37 -5.44 7.19
CA PHE A 75 11.95 -5.73 7.07
C PHE A 75 11.07 -4.50 7.36
N GLU A 76 11.40 -3.74 8.40
CA GLU A 76 10.67 -2.50 8.73
C GLU A 76 10.82 -1.43 7.64
N LYS A 77 12.01 -1.28 7.05
CA LYS A 77 12.23 -0.37 5.92
C LYS A 77 11.37 -0.75 4.71
N ILE A 78 11.34 -2.02 4.35
CA ILE A 78 10.50 -2.52 3.24
C ILE A 78 9.03 -2.22 3.52
N LYS A 79 8.56 -2.47 4.74
CA LYS A 79 7.18 -2.18 5.14
C LYS A 79 6.85 -0.69 5.05
N LEU A 80 7.74 0.18 5.51
CA LEU A 80 7.56 1.63 5.40
C LEU A 80 7.53 2.11 3.94
N GLU A 81 8.36 1.53 3.09
CA GLU A 81 8.38 1.85 1.66
C GLU A 81 7.10 1.41 0.96
N GLN A 82 6.59 0.20 1.26
CA GLN A 82 5.29 -0.26 0.78
C GLN A 82 4.15 0.68 1.16
N ILE A 83 4.10 1.12 2.43
CA ILE A 83 3.07 2.06 2.91
C ILE A 83 3.17 3.40 2.17
N LYS A 84 4.39 3.91 1.93
CA LYS A 84 4.58 5.16 1.18
C LYS A 84 4.05 5.05 -0.24
N LEU A 85 4.36 3.95 -0.94
CA LEU A 85 3.87 3.70 -2.29
C LEU A 85 2.34 3.58 -2.32
N GLU A 86 1.74 2.90 -1.35
CA GLU A 86 0.28 2.77 -1.24
C GLU A 86 -0.41 4.12 -1.05
N ILE A 87 0.15 4.98 -0.19
CA ILE A 87 -0.32 6.36 0.01
C ILE A 87 -0.23 7.16 -1.29
N GLU A 88 0.88 7.04 -2.02
CA GLU A 88 1.09 7.75 -3.29
C GLU A 88 0.10 7.31 -4.36
N LEU A 89 -0.12 6.00 -4.50
CA LEU A 89 -1.15 5.44 -5.38
C LEU A 89 -2.55 5.94 -5.00
N GLY A 90 -2.87 5.98 -3.71
CA GLY A 90 -4.12 6.53 -3.21
C GLY A 90 -4.34 7.99 -3.61
N LYS A 91 -3.28 8.82 -3.53
CA LYS A 91 -3.33 10.23 -3.97
C LYS A 91 -3.58 10.36 -5.46
N ILE A 92 -2.87 9.59 -6.29
CA ILE A 92 -3.05 9.59 -7.75
C ILE A 92 -4.47 9.19 -8.13
N ASN A 93 -5.03 8.17 -7.48
CA ASN A 93 -6.39 7.71 -7.74
C ASN A 93 -7.43 8.76 -7.36
N LEU A 94 -7.25 9.46 -6.24
CA LEU A 94 -8.12 10.58 -5.86
C LEU A 94 -8.04 11.74 -6.85
N GLU A 95 -6.85 12.05 -7.36
CA GLU A 95 -6.66 13.11 -8.35
C GLU A 95 -7.32 12.74 -9.69
N ARG A 96 -7.17 11.49 -10.15
CA ARG A 96 -7.87 10.97 -11.34
C ARG A 96 -9.38 11.06 -11.19
N ALA A 97 -9.94 10.60 -10.07
CA ALA A 97 -11.37 10.67 -9.81
C ALA A 97 -11.92 12.12 -9.86
N LYS A 98 -11.15 13.09 -9.37
CA LYS A 98 -11.51 14.52 -9.46
C LYS A 98 -11.52 15.02 -10.90
N VAL A 99 -10.52 14.64 -11.71
CA VAL A 99 -10.45 15.01 -13.13
C VAL A 99 -11.62 14.41 -13.91
N ASP A 100 -11.94 13.14 -13.67
CA ASP A 100 -13.05 12.46 -14.36
C ASP A 100 -14.40 13.09 -13.98
N SER A 101 -14.61 13.41 -12.69
CA SER A 101 -15.84 14.12 -12.25
C SER A 101 -15.98 15.52 -12.85
N GLN A 102 -14.86 16.23 -13.09
CA GLN A 102 -14.87 17.51 -13.79
C GLN A 102 -15.15 17.37 -15.29
N ARG A 103 -14.64 16.31 -15.93
CA ARG A 103 -14.94 16.00 -17.35
C ARG A 103 -16.43 15.74 -17.54
N ASP A 104 -17.03 14.90 -16.71
CA ASP A 104 -18.46 14.59 -16.77
C ASP A 104 -19.31 15.86 -16.58
N SER A 105 -18.90 16.76 -15.68
CA SER A 105 -19.59 18.04 -15.47
C SER A 105 -19.44 19.00 -16.67
N ASN A 106 -18.27 19.04 -17.30
CA ASN A 106 -18.01 19.87 -18.47
C ASN A 106 -18.71 19.34 -19.74
N ASP A 107 -18.80 18.03 -19.90
CA ASP A 107 -19.50 17.40 -21.02
C ASP A 107 -21.01 17.65 -20.94
N LEU A 108 -21.59 17.66 -19.73
CA LEU A 108 -22.99 18.07 -19.52
C LEU A 108 -23.24 19.55 -19.84
N GLN A 109 -22.27 20.44 -19.61
CA GLN A 109 -22.39 21.87 -19.94
C GLN A 109 -22.19 22.17 -21.44
N ARG A 110 -21.52 21.29 -22.19
CA ARG A 110 -21.32 21.43 -23.65
C ARG A 110 -22.54 21.08 -24.49
N ILE A 111 -23.54 20.40 -23.92
CA ILE A 111 -24.82 20.17 -24.59
C ILE A 111 -25.60 21.49 -24.55
N ASN A 112 -25.40 22.35 -25.56
CA ASN A 112 -26.10 23.63 -25.64
C ASN A 112 -27.60 23.40 -25.97
N PRO A 113 -28.54 23.74 -25.07
CA PRO A 113 -29.97 23.52 -25.31
C PRO A 113 -30.53 24.38 -26.47
N GLU A 114 -29.92 25.53 -26.77
CA GLU A 114 -30.38 26.46 -27.80
C GLU A 114 -30.25 25.89 -29.23
N THR A 115 -29.18 25.13 -29.49
CA THR A 115 -28.98 24.48 -30.80
C THR A 115 -30.00 23.36 -31.03
N ASN A 116 -30.40 22.65 -29.98
CA ASN A 116 -31.40 21.58 -30.09
C ASN A 116 -32.82 22.13 -30.21
N GLN A 117 -33.16 23.24 -29.52
CA GLN A 117 -34.43 23.94 -29.74
C GLN A 117 -34.56 24.41 -31.18
N THR A 118 -33.52 25.04 -31.73
CA THR A 118 -33.53 25.51 -33.13
C THR A 118 -33.67 24.35 -34.13
N SER A 119 -33.02 23.20 -33.88
CA SER A 119 -33.19 22.00 -34.72
C SER A 119 -34.59 21.39 -34.62
N ILE A 120 -35.20 21.37 -33.44
CA ILE A 120 -36.58 20.89 -33.23
C ILE A 120 -37.58 21.85 -33.89
N GLU A 121 -37.42 23.16 -33.71
CA GLU A 121 -38.26 24.19 -34.33
C GLU A 121 -38.17 24.13 -35.85
N ASN A 122 -36.97 23.97 -36.41
CA ASN A 122 -36.79 23.78 -37.86
C ASN A 122 -37.42 22.48 -38.36
N PHE A 123 -37.37 21.39 -37.60
CA PHE A 123 -38.06 20.14 -37.96
C PHE A 123 -39.58 20.30 -37.94
N ILE A 124 -40.13 21.04 -36.97
CA ILE A 124 -41.56 21.33 -36.88
C ILE A 124 -41.99 22.27 -38.01
N GLN A 125 -41.23 23.34 -38.29
CA GLN A 125 -41.50 24.29 -39.37
C GLN A 125 -41.46 23.62 -40.75
N ASN A 126 -40.43 22.81 -41.01
CA ASN A 126 -40.25 22.13 -42.30
C ASN A 126 -41.29 21.03 -42.54
N ASN A 127 -41.86 20.45 -41.49
CA ASN A 127 -42.96 19.48 -41.57
C ASN A 127 -44.34 20.07 -41.23
N SER A 128 -44.51 21.40 -41.28
CA SER A 128 -45.81 22.05 -41.01
C SER A 128 -46.68 22.26 -42.25
N ASN A 129 -46.20 21.90 -43.45
CA ASN A 129 -46.97 22.08 -44.69
C ASN A 129 -47.48 20.79 -45.33
N ASP A 130 -47.24 19.63 -44.73
CA ASP A 130 -47.67 18.37 -45.33
C ASP A 130 -48.99 17.87 -44.71
N GLU A 131 -49.97 17.72 -45.59
CA GLU A 131 -51.25 17.05 -45.36
C GLU A 131 -51.00 15.69 -44.71
N PHE A 132 -51.33 15.54 -43.42
CA PHE A 132 -51.01 14.35 -42.61
C PHE A 132 -51.70 13.06 -43.09
N GLY A 133 -52.61 13.18 -44.06
CA GLY A 133 -53.31 12.08 -44.69
C GLY A 133 -54.73 12.47 -45.06
N LYS A 134 -55.23 11.86 -46.13
CA LYS A 134 -56.66 11.86 -46.48
C LYS A 134 -57.30 10.59 -45.95
N ILE A 135 -58.47 10.72 -45.33
CA ILE A 135 -59.29 9.56 -44.95
C ILE A 135 -60.52 9.58 -45.85
N THR A 136 -60.71 8.51 -46.61
CA THR A 136 -61.91 8.30 -47.42
C THR A 136 -62.87 7.43 -46.63
N LEU A 137 -64.05 7.95 -46.32
CA LEU A 137 -65.12 7.19 -45.70
C LEU A 137 -66.11 6.76 -46.78
N SER A 138 -66.26 5.45 -46.98
CA SER A 138 -67.14 4.87 -47.99
C SER A 138 -68.50 4.51 -47.40
N SER A 139 -69.57 5.08 -47.94
CA SER A 139 -70.95 4.71 -47.60
C SER A 139 -71.33 3.39 -48.28
N ALA A 140 -72.13 2.56 -47.60
CA ALA A 140 -72.68 1.32 -48.16
C ALA A 140 -73.59 1.55 -49.39
N PHE A 141 -74.00 2.81 -49.65
CA PHE A 141 -74.79 3.23 -50.79
C PHE A 141 -73.95 3.78 -51.97
N GLY A 142 -72.62 3.69 -51.89
CA GLY A 142 -71.72 3.94 -53.03
C GLY A 142 -71.19 5.37 -53.17
N GLU A 143 -71.56 6.31 -52.29
CA GLU A 143 -70.95 7.64 -52.23
C GLU A 143 -69.80 7.68 -51.21
N ASN A 144 -68.64 8.18 -51.64
CA ASN A 144 -67.44 8.33 -50.81
C ASN A 144 -67.28 9.80 -50.41
N VAL A 145 -67.00 10.05 -49.13
CA VAL A 145 -66.68 11.38 -48.62
C VAL A 145 -65.20 11.42 -48.21
N GLU A 146 -64.44 12.39 -48.73
CA GLU A 146 -63.06 12.63 -48.32
C GLU A 146 -63.01 13.66 -47.18
N ALA A 147 -62.39 13.28 -46.06
CA ALA A 147 -62.06 14.20 -44.98
C ALA A 147 -60.55 14.46 -44.95
N LYS A 148 -60.17 15.74 -44.83
CA LYS A 148 -58.77 16.19 -44.73
C LYS A 148 -58.37 16.38 -43.27
N LEU A 149 -57.31 15.70 -42.83
CA LEU A 149 -56.75 15.88 -41.49
C LEU A 149 -55.88 17.14 -41.45
N ILE A 150 -56.26 18.12 -40.63
CA ILE A 150 -55.50 19.36 -40.43
C ILE A 150 -54.81 19.30 -39.08
N LYS A 151 -53.52 19.64 -39.04
CA LYS A 151 -52.69 19.67 -37.81
C LYS A 151 -53.32 20.61 -36.78
N THR A 152 -53.53 20.13 -35.55
CA THR A 152 -53.92 20.96 -34.40
C THR A 152 -52.76 21.00 -33.40
N SER A 153 -52.35 22.20 -33.01
CA SER A 153 -51.34 22.42 -31.97
C SER A 153 -52.00 22.45 -30.59
N ILE A 154 -51.50 21.64 -29.65
CA ILE A 154 -51.87 21.69 -28.24
C ILE A 154 -50.71 22.38 -27.50
N THR A 155 -50.99 23.53 -26.89
CA THR A 155 -50.04 24.22 -26.01
C THR A 155 -50.17 23.60 -24.61
N LEU A 156 -49.10 23.03 -24.07
CA LEU A 156 -49.03 22.63 -22.67
C LEU A 156 -48.35 23.77 -21.90
N ASP A 157 -49.12 24.46 -21.05
CA ASP A 157 -48.61 25.52 -20.20
C ASP A 157 -47.73 24.93 -19.10
N ASN A 158 -46.41 25.02 -19.27
CA ASN A 158 -45.42 24.62 -18.27
C ASN A 158 -45.25 25.67 -17.17
N ASN A 159 -46.34 26.15 -16.58
CA ASN A 159 -46.29 26.95 -15.36
C ASN A 159 -46.96 26.20 -14.22
N SER A 160 -46.20 25.33 -13.58
CA SER A 160 -46.42 24.90 -12.20
C SER A 160 -45.07 24.54 -11.60
N PHE A 161 -44.42 25.55 -11.01
CA PHE A 161 -43.39 25.35 -10.00
C PHE A 161 -44.04 24.86 -8.70
#